data_AF-A0A7J2HU61-F1
#
_entry.id   AF-A0A7J2HU61-F1
#
_cell.length_a   1.000
_cell.length_b   1.000
_cell.length_c   1.000
_cell.angle_alpha   90.00
_cell.angle_beta   90.00
_cell.angle_gamma   90.00
#
_symmetry.space_group_name_H-M   'P 1'
#
loop_
_entity.id
_entity.type
_entity.pdbx_description
1 polymer ?
#
loop_
_entity_poly.entity_id
_entity_poly.type
_entity_poly.pdbx_seq_one_letter_code
_entity_poly.pdbx_strand_id
1 'polypeptide(L)'
;MKPEEVIPGLRALIVKDLVERHGFSKKKAAEVLGITPPAVTLYLRGKRAGDMAKLLRRRGALRLVREFTDNMVERGGRVSMPALYDLAFSAITLIERKTTMGREEGVIDLRKDEARRLLQLLRERFEVEQKSAEEFMRIASRLRNQAVRMLIRMIARDCMKHADIMMLLMSTIESGGEMKIDLPDMELLDKLLSEEKSFHVHGLGEIKKLLPHKLLSLLVDCIADDEKKHERILRSLVSYARVSGE
;
A
#
# COMPACT_ATOMS: atom_id res chain seq x y z
N MET A 1 -15.91 -3.62 3.92
CA MET A 1 -16.12 -2.18 4.23
C MET A 1 -15.45 -1.35 3.13
N LYS A 2 -15.95 -0.16 2.76
CA LYS A 2 -15.33 0.65 1.70
C LYS A 2 -14.34 1.68 2.25
N PRO A 3 -13.23 1.99 1.55
CA PRO A 3 -12.25 3.00 2.00
C PRO A 3 -12.88 4.37 2.32
N GLU A 4 -13.86 4.81 1.55
CA GLU A 4 -14.54 6.10 1.71
C GLU A 4 -15.23 6.24 3.08
N GLU A 5 -15.67 5.13 3.66
CA GLU A 5 -16.31 5.07 4.97
C GLU A 5 -15.28 5.19 6.11
N VAL A 6 -14.05 4.73 5.87
CA VAL A 6 -12.97 4.63 6.87
C VAL A 6 -12.07 5.85 6.87
N ILE A 7 -11.81 6.44 5.69
CA ILE A 7 -10.92 7.60 5.49
C ILE A 7 -11.25 8.77 6.43
N PRO A 8 -12.52 9.17 6.66
CA PRO A 8 -12.83 10.23 7.62
C PRO A 8 -12.37 9.90 9.05
N GLY A 9 -12.51 8.64 9.48
CA GLY A 9 -12.04 8.17 10.79
C GLY A 9 -10.50 8.15 10.88
N LEU A 10 -9.83 7.72 9.81
CA LEU A 10 -8.37 7.78 9.72
C LEU A 10 -7.85 9.21 9.73
N ARG A 11 -8.46 10.13 8.98
CA ARG A 11 -8.15 11.56 9.02
C ARG A 11 -8.26 12.12 10.43
N ALA A 12 -9.28 11.70 11.20
CA ALA A 12 -9.40 12.12 12.59
C ALA A 12 -8.22 11.64 13.46
N LEU A 13 -7.81 10.38 13.30
CA LEU A 13 -6.66 9.83 14.02
C LEU A 13 -5.33 10.46 13.60
N ILE A 14 -5.14 10.69 12.29
CA ILE A 14 -3.95 11.35 11.74
C ILE A 14 -3.84 12.78 12.24
N VAL A 15 -4.93 13.57 12.17
CA VAL A 15 -4.96 14.94 12.69
C VAL A 15 -4.57 14.96 14.16
N LYS A 16 -5.13 14.04 14.95
CA LYS A 16 -4.83 13.94 16.37
C LYS A 16 -3.35 13.64 16.62
N ASP A 17 -2.81 12.65 15.93
CA ASP A 17 -1.40 12.27 16.09
C ASP A 17 -0.44 13.39 15.64
N LEU A 18 -0.75 14.09 14.54
CA LEU A 18 0.07 15.20 14.05
C LEU A 18 0.10 16.39 15.01
N VAL A 19 -1.05 16.75 15.59
CA VAL A 19 -1.14 17.89 16.50
C VAL A 19 -0.56 17.54 17.87
N GLU A 20 -0.88 16.36 18.40
CA GLU A 20 -0.52 15.98 19.78
C GLU A 20 0.91 15.43 19.89
N ARG A 21 1.36 14.59 18.93
CA ARG A 21 2.67 13.93 19.00
C ARG A 21 3.75 14.65 18.21
N HIS A 22 3.40 15.19 17.04
CA HIS A 22 4.34 15.90 16.16
C HIS A 22 4.30 17.42 16.32
N GLY A 23 3.43 17.96 17.18
CA GLY A 23 3.37 19.39 17.50
C GLY A 23 2.91 20.27 16.34
N PHE A 24 2.20 19.72 15.35
CA PHE A 24 1.74 20.52 14.22
C PHE A 24 0.65 21.51 14.65
N SER A 25 0.72 22.73 14.12
CA SER A 25 -0.40 23.66 14.24
C SER A 25 -1.61 23.14 13.45
N LYS A 26 -2.82 23.54 13.85
CA LYS A 26 -4.05 23.19 13.11
C LYS A 26 -3.99 23.60 11.64
N LYS A 27 -3.36 24.75 11.36
CA LYS A 27 -3.15 25.26 9.99
C LYS A 27 -2.23 24.33 9.20
N LYS A 28 -1.10 23.93 9.79
CA LYS A 28 -0.13 23.02 9.15
C LYS A 28 -0.74 21.63 8.92
N ALA A 29 -1.48 21.09 9.89
CA ALA A 29 -2.19 19.83 9.73
C ALA A 29 -3.24 19.89 8.60
N ALA A 30 -3.98 21.00 8.50
CA ALA A 30 -4.96 21.22 7.43
C ALA A 30 -4.29 21.23 6.05
N GLU A 31 -3.19 21.97 5.92
CA GLU A 31 -2.42 22.09 4.68
C GLU A 31 -1.84 20.75 4.22
N VAL A 32 -1.20 20.01 5.13
CA VAL A 32 -0.61 18.71 4.83
C VAL A 32 -1.66 17.68 4.43
N LEU A 33 -2.84 17.71 5.05
CA LEU A 33 -3.93 16.78 4.73
C LEU A 33 -4.81 17.21 3.56
N GLY A 34 -4.60 18.41 3.00
CA GLY A 34 -5.46 18.95 1.94
C GLY A 34 -6.90 19.17 2.39
N ILE A 35 -7.12 19.52 3.65
CA ILE A 35 -8.45 19.79 4.23
C ILE A 35 -8.51 21.20 4.83
N THR A 36 -9.70 21.65 5.20
CA THR A 36 -9.88 22.99 5.77
C THR A 36 -9.53 23.03 7.27
N PRO A 37 -9.02 24.15 7.82
CA PRO A 37 -8.78 24.30 9.26
C PRO A 37 -10.03 24.06 10.15
N PRO A 38 -11.26 24.41 9.73
CA PRO A 38 -12.48 23.99 10.43
C PRO A 38 -12.63 22.47 10.48
N ALA A 39 -12.34 21.74 9.40
CA ALA A 39 -12.40 20.28 9.39
C ALA A 39 -11.44 19.66 10.42
N VAL A 40 -10.21 20.19 10.53
CA VAL A 40 -9.24 19.80 11.58
C VAL A 40 -9.82 19.99 12.97
N THR A 41 -10.48 21.13 13.23
CA THR A 41 -11.10 21.40 14.54
C THR A 41 -12.24 20.43 14.85
N LEU A 42 -13.06 20.09 13.86
CA LEU A 42 -14.15 19.12 14.02
C LEU A 42 -13.62 17.71 14.30
N TYR A 43 -12.53 17.31 13.64
CA TYR A 43 -11.86 16.03 13.89
C TYR A 43 -11.26 15.96 15.31
N LEU A 44 -10.53 16.97 15.75
CA LEU A 44 -9.95 17.02 17.10
C LEU A 44 -11.02 16.96 18.20
N ARG A 45 -12.17 17.62 17.97
CA ARG A 45 -13.31 17.61 18.90
C ARG A 45 -14.13 16.32 18.84
N GLY A 46 -13.80 15.38 17.96
CA GLY A 46 -14.57 14.16 17.75
C GLY A 46 -15.97 14.39 17.15
N LYS A 47 -16.29 15.61 16.71
CA LYS A 47 -17.58 15.97 16.09
C LYS A 47 -17.71 15.51 14.65
N ARG A 48 -16.60 15.08 14.03
CA ARG A 48 -16.58 14.49 12.68
C ARG A 48 -15.92 13.12 12.74
N ALA A 49 -16.62 12.10 12.23
CA ALA A 49 -16.15 10.71 12.17
C ALA A 49 -15.64 10.12 13.50
N GLY A 50 -16.15 10.62 14.63
CA GLY A 50 -15.68 10.21 15.96
C GLY A 50 -15.88 8.73 16.25
N ASP A 51 -17.02 8.15 15.84
CA ASP A 51 -17.31 6.74 16.10
C ASP A 51 -16.47 5.80 15.23
N MET A 52 -16.22 6.16 13.96
CA MET A 52 -15.29 5.43 13.11
C MET A 52 -13.86 5.49 13.66
N ALA A 53 -13.41 6.66 14.13
CA ALA A 53 -12.10 6.81 14.76
C ALA A 53 -11.96 5.95 16.04
N LYS A 54 -13.03 5.84 16.85
CA LYS A 54 -13.06 4.94 18.02
C LYS A 54 -12.97 3.47 17.61
N LEU A 55 -13.72 3.05 16.59
CA LEU A 55 -13.69 1.68 16.07
C LEU A 55 -12.28 1.31 15.59
N LEU A 56 -11.68 2.16 14.76
CA LEU A 56 -10.31 1.99 14.26
C LEU A 56 -9.29 1.85 15.39
N ARG A 57 -9.39 2.71 16.41
CA ARG A 57 -8.54 2.63 17.60
C ARG A 57 -8.71 1.30 18.33
N ARG A 58 -9.95 0.86 18.57
CA ARG A 58 -10.25 -0.43 19.24
C ARG A 58 -9.73 -1.63 18.46
N ARG A 59 -9.70 -1.54 17.12
CA ARG A 59 -9.22 -2.60 16.23
C ARG A 59 -7.70 -2.57 15.98
N GLY A 60 -6.96 -1.67 16.66
CA GLY A 60 -5.50 -1.63 16.61
C GLY A 60 -4.91 -0.79 15.48
N ALA A 61 -5.72 -0.04 14.73
CA ALA A 61 -5.24 0.78 13.61
C ALA A 61 -4.33 1.95 14.03
N LEU A 62 -4.20 2.24 15.34
CA LEU A 62 -3.38 3.34 15.84
C LEU A 62 -1.89 3.15 15.52
N ARG A 63 -1.39 1.91 15.48
CA ARG A 63 0.00 1.63 15.08
C ARG A 63 0.24 2.03 13.63
N LEU A 64 -0.66 1.61 12.72
CA LEU A 64 -0.59 1.97 11.30
C LEU A 64 -0.63 3.49 11.10
N VAL A 65 -1.52 4.19 11.83
CA VAL A 65 -1.62 5.65 11.75
C VAL A 65 -0.31 6.31 12.20
N ARG A 66 0.31 5.82 13.28
CA ARG A 66 1.58 6.37 13.78
C ARG A 66 2.71 6.20 12.77
N GLU A 67 2.90 4.99 12.27
CA GLU A 67 3.89 4.67 11.24
C GLU A 67 3.67 5.52 9.98
N PHE A 68 2.42 5.71 9.57
CA PHE A 68 2.05 6.58 8.46
C PHE A 68 2.46 8.04 8.72
N THR A 69 2.11 8.59 9.89
CA THR A 69 2.44 9.97 10.24
C THR A 69 3.94 10.20 10.42
N ASP A 70 4.68 9.23 10.97
CA ASP A 70 6.14 9.32 11.13
C ASP A 70 6.82 9.42 9.77
N ASN A 71 6.49 8.49 8.86
CA ASN A 71 7.00 8.52 7.49
C ASN A 71 6.64 9.81 6.76
N MET A 72 5.43 10.33 6.99
CA MET A 72 4.97 11.58 6.37
C MET A 72 5.75 12.79 6.91
N VAL A 73 5.98 12.88 8.21
CA VAL A 73 6.73 13.97 8.83
C VAL A 73 8.19 13.94 8.37
N GLU A 74 8.80 12.75 8.27
CA GLU A 74 10.16 12.58 7.76
C GLU A 74 10.32 13.00 6.30
N ARG A 75 9.36 12.65 5.44
CA ARG A 75 9.40 12.97 4.01
C ARG A 75 9.05 14.44 3.74
N GLY A 76 8.20 15.03 4.57
CA GLY A 76 7.57 16.32 4.31
C GLY A 76 6.57 16.26 3.15
N GLY A 77 5.82 17.36 2.96
CA GLY A 77 4.86 17.49 1.87
C GLY A 77 3.42 17.15 2.26
N ARG A 78 2.54 17.08 1.25
CA ARG A 78 1.11 16.82 1.41
C ARG A 78 0.82 15.33 1.32
N VAL A 79 -0.17 14.88 2.08
CA VAL A 79 -0.73 13.54 1.97
C VAL A 79 -1.47 13.41 0.65
N SER A 80 -1.04 12.47 -0.18
CA SER A 80 -1.74 12.12 -1.41
C SER A 80 -2.94 11.22 -1.11
N MET A 81 -3.97 11.27 -1.96
CA MET A 81 -5.11 10.38 -1.85
C MET A 81 -4.72 8.89 -1.95
N PRO A 82 -3.83 8.45 -2.86
CA PRO A 82 -3.37 7.06 -2.89
C PRO A 82 -2.81 6.57 -1.55
N ALA A 83 -2.03 7.39 -0.85
CA ALA A 83 -1.48 7.04 0.46
C ALA A 83 -2.58 6.90 1.54
N LEU A 84 -3.67 7.67 1.46
CA LEU A 84 -4.82 7.52 2.36
C LEU A 84 -5.65 6.28 2.03
N TYR A 85 -5.81 5.95 0.75
CA TYR A 85 -6.47 4.71 0.33
C TYR A 85 -5.71 3.48 0.80
N ASP A 86 -4.38 3.47 0.65
CA ASP A 86 -3.52 2.38 1.13
C ASP A 86 -3.64 2.15 2.64
N LEU A 87 -3.60 3.24 3.43
CA LEU A 87 -3.84 3.19 4.87
C LEU A 87 -5.26 2.71 5.21
N ALA A 88 -6.26 3.11 4.42
CA ALA A 88 -7.64 2.66 4.59
C ALA A 88 -7.80 1.17 4.33
N PHE A 89 -7.24 0.64 3.25
CA PHE A 89 -7.23 -0.80 2.99
C PHE A 89 -6.53 -1.57 4.11
N SER A 90 -5.36 -1.12 4.55
CA SER A 90 -4.64 -1.73 5.68
C SER A 90 -5.48 -1.74 6.97
N ALA A 91 -6.21 -0.66 7.24
CA ALA A 91 -7.10 -0.57 8.39
C ALA A 91 -8.35 -1.46 8.25
N ILE A 92 -8.94 -1.55 7.05
CA ILE A 92 -10.07 -2.44 6.74
C ILE A 92 -9.66 -3.90 6.95
N THR A 93 -8.50 -4.31 6.42
CA THR A 93 -7.96 -5.66 6.62
C THR A 93 -7.80 -5.99 8.10
N LEU A 94 -7.37 -5.06 8.95
CA LEU A 94 -7.33 -5.27 10.41
C LEU A 94 -8.71 -5.43 11.05
N ILE A 95 -9.73 -4.74 10.54
CA ILE A 95 -11.11 -4.87 11.00
C ILE A 95 -11.68 -6.22 10.58
N GLU A 96 -11.45 -6.62 9.33
CA GLU A 96 -12.00 -7.81 8.69
C GLU A 96 -11.32 -9.10 9.15
N ARG A 97 -10.00 -9.10 9.42
CA ARG A 97 -9.26 -10.25 10.00
C ARG A 97 -9.82 -10.76 11.35
N LYS A 98 -10.65 -9.98 12.05
CA LYS A 98 -11.35 -10.41 13.29
C LYS A 98 -12.81 -10.82 13.07
N THR A 99 -13.29 -10.84 11.84
CA THR A 99 -14.71 -11.05 11.49
C THR A 99 -14.91 -12.27 10.58
N THR A 100 -13.89 -12.71 9.84
CA THR A 100 -13.96 -13.87 8.94
C THR A 100 -13.58 -15.19 9.62
N MET A 101 -14.54 -15.76 10.36
CA MET A 101 -14.76 -17.22 10.45
C MET A 101 -16.14 -17.52 9.84
N GLY A 102 -16.32 -17.18 8.56
CA GLY A 102 -17.57 -17.39 7.83
C GLY A 102 -17.24 -17.87 6.42
N ARG A 103 -17.87 -18.98 6.04
CA ARG A 103 -17.66 -19.84 4.86
C ARG A 103 -18.02 -19.18 3.52
N GLU A 104 -17.64 -19.90 2.44
CA GLU A 104 -18.19 -19.93 1.07
C GLU A 104 -17.48 -19.03 0.05
N GLU A 105 -17.14 -19.45 -1.18
CA GLU A 105 -17.06 -20.78 -1.83
C GLU A 105 -16.17 -20.62 -3.08
N GLY A 106 -15.36 -21.63 -3.41
CA GLY A 106 -14.54 -21.71 -4.63
C GLY A 106 -13.30 -22.59 -4.45
N VAL A 107 -13.34 -23.86 -4.85
CA VAL A 107 -12.30 -24.83 -4.43
C VAL A 107 -11.11 -24.83 -5.39
N ILE A 108 -9.88 -24.65 -4.86
CA ILE A 108 -8.66 -25.09 -5.55
C ILE A 108 -8.40 -26.52 -5.08
N ASP A 109 -8.57 -27.51 -5.96
CA ASP A 109 -8.29 -28.92 -5.67
C ASP A 109 -6.78 -29.21 -5.75
N LEU A 110 -6.06 -28.90 -4.66
CA LEU A 110 -4.67 -29.33 -4.47
C LEU A 110 -4.65 -30.66 -3.70
N ARG A 111 -3.89 -31.65 -4.19
CA ARG A 111 -3.62 -32.86 -3.41
C ARG A 111 -2.97 -32.47 -2.08
N LYS A 112 -3.40 -33.08 -0.97
CA LYS A 112 -2.98 -32.70 0.40
C LYS A 112 -1.46 -32.60 0.59
N ASP A 113 -0.68 -33.45 -0.08
CA ASP A 113 0.79 -33.44 0.03
C ASP A 113 1.44 -32.33 -0.81
N GLU A 114 0.85 -31.98 -1.95
CA GLU A 114 1.31 -30.87 -2.80
C GLU A 114 1.01 -29.52 -2.15
N ALA A 115 -0.18 -29.36 -1.55
CA ALA A 115 -0.53 -28.18 -0.77
C ALA A 115 0.44 -27.97 0.41
N ARG A 116 0.76 -29.03 1.15
CA ARG A 116 1.74 -28.98 2.24
C ARG A 116 3.13 -28.56 1.76
N ARG A 117 3.61 -29.15 0.66
CA ARG A 117 4.91 -28.80 0.07
C ARG A 117 4.95 -27.34 -0.39
N LEU A 118 3.88 -26.87 -1.03
CA LEU A 118 3.76 -25.49 -1.47
C LEU A 118 3.75 -24.51 -0.29
N LEU A 119 2.98 -24.81 0.76
CA LEU A 119 2.96 -24.01 1.99
C LEU A 119 4.35 -23.94 2.64
N GLN A 120 5.10 -25.05 2.67
CA GLN A 120 6.45 -25.06 3.21
C GLN A 120 7.39 -24.13 2.42
N LEU A 121 7.37 -24.21 1.09
CA LEU A 121 8.19 -23.34 0.23
C LEU A 121 7.82 -21.86 0.39
N LEU A 122 6.52 -21.55 0.51
CA LEU A 122 6.05 -20.18 0.73
C LEU A 122 6.49 -19.65 2.09
N ARG A 123 6.44 -20.47 3.16
CA ARG A 123 6.90 -20.10 4.50
C ARG A 123 8.40 -19.80 4.53
N GLU A 124 9.22 -20.68 3.96
CA GLU A 124 10.67 -20.48 3.86
C GLU A 124 11.00 -19.19 3.12
N ARG A 125 10.29 -18.92 2.01
CA ARG A 125 10.53 -17.71 1.24
C ARG A 125 10.04 -16.46 1.96
N PHE A 126 8.89 -16.50 2.62
CA PHE A 126 8.35 -15.40 3.43
C PHE A 126 9.37 -14.95 4.49
N GLU A 127 9.98 -15.91 5.20
CA GLU A 127 11.01 -15.59 6.21
C GLU A 127 12.24 -14.90 5.59
N VAL A 128 12.67 -15.34 4.41
CA VAL A 128 13.81 -14.73 3.70
C VAL A 128 13.47 -13.29 3.28
N GLU A 129 12.28 -13.05 2.71
CA GLU A 129 11.85 -11.70 2.32
C GLU A 129 11.73 -10.79 3.54
N GLN A 130 11.18 -11.27 4.66
CA GLN A 130 11.07 -10.48 5.89
C GLN A 130 12.45 -10.11 6.46
N LYS A 131 13.36 -11.09 6.60
CA LYS A 131 14.73 -10.85 7.08
C LYS A 131 15.48 -9.86 6.16
N SER A 132 15.29 -9.98 4.86
CA SER A 132 15.89 -9.07 3.88
C SER A 132 15.35 -7.66 4.02
N ALA A 133 14.03 -7.49 4.15
CA ALA A 133 13.41 -6.18 4.37
C ALA A 133 13.94 -5.50 5.64
N GLU A 134 14.03 -6.24 6.75
CA GLU A 134 14.57 -5.75 8.02
C GLU A 134 16.03 -5.30 7.91
N GLU A 135 16.87 -6.09 7.23
CA GLU A 135 18.27 -5.75 6.98
C GLU A 135 18.39 -4.47 6.14
N PHE A 136 17.67 -4.38 5.02
CA PHE A 136 17.71 -3.20 4.16
C PHE A 136 17.20 -1.95 4.88
N MET A 137 16.14 -2.04 5.69
CA MET A 137 15.67 -0.91 6.50
C MET A 137 16.71 -0.49 7.54
N ARG A 138 17.38 -1.45 8.18
CA ARG A 138 18.47 -1.15 9.14
C ARG A 138 19.63 -0.42 8.46
N ILE A 139 20.04 -0.87 7.27
CA ILE A 139 21.07 -0.20 6.47
C ILE A 139 20.61 1.21 6.10
N ALA A 140 19.39 1.36 5.57
CA ALA A 140 18.83 2.65 5.18
C ALA A 140 18.80 3.66 6.33
N SER A 141 18.49 3.22 7.55
CA SER A 141 18.45 4.10 8.74
C SER A 141 19.79 4.76 9.05
N ARG A 142 20.92 4.16 8.64
CA ARG A 142 22.29 4.64 8.92
C ARG A 142 22.87 5.47 7.78
N LEU A 143 22.31 5.38 6.58
CA LEU A 143 22.82 6.07 5.39
C LEU A 143 22.52 7.57 5.47
N ARG A 144 23.51 8.44 5.24
CA ARG A 144 23.30 9.90 5.19
C ARG A 144 22.85 10.41 3.82
N ASN A 145 23.34 9.78 2.75
CA ASN A 145 22.97 10.16 1.39
C ASN A 145 21.51 9.77 1.09
N GLN A 146 20.68 10.76 0.78
CA GLN A 146 19.24 10.56 0.57
C GLN A 146 18.91 9.69 -0.65
N ALA A 147 19.67 9.82 -1.75
CA ALA A 147 19.43 9.04 -2.96
C ALA A 147 19.73 7.55 -2.73
N VAL A 148 20.87 7.23 -2.12
CA VAL A 148 21.21 5.84 -1.77
C VAL A 148 20.23 5.28 -0.73
N ARG A 149 19.87 6.08 0.29
CA ARG A 149 18.86 5.71 1.27
C ARG A 149 17.52 5.37 0.60
N MET A 150 17.11 6.15 -0.41
CA MET A 150 15.88 5.89 -1.16
C MET A 150 15.94 4.56 -1.92
N LEU A 151 17.02 4.31 -2.67
CA LEU A 151 17.22 3.05 -3.40
C LEU A 151 17.11 1.83 -2.48
N ILE A 152 17.81 1.86 -1.33
CA ILE A 152 17.74 0.76 -0.36
C ILE A 152 16.32 0.62 0.24
N ARG A 153 15.64 1.73 0.54
CA ARG A 153 14.23 1.70 1.00
C ARG A 153 13.27 1.17 -0.08
N MET A 154 13.57 1.31 -1.37
CA MET A 154 12.74 0.76 -2.43
C MET A 154 12.86 -0.77 -2.44
N ILE A 155 14.09 -1.30 -2.39
CA ILE A 155 14.34 -2.75 -2.29
C ILE A 155 13.66 -3.33 -1.04
N ALA A 156 13.80 -2.68 0.11
CA ALA A 156 13.14 -3.12 1.34
C ALA A 156 11.60 -3.17 1.19
N ARG A 157 11.02 -2.18 0.52
CA ARG A 157 9.58 -2.12 0.25
C ARG A 157 9.13 -3.24 -0.69
N ASP A 158 9.95 -3.59 -1.69
CA ASP A 158 9.62 -4.71 -2.57
C ASP A 158 9.69 -6.05 -1.85
N CYS A 159 10.68 -6.26 -0.95
CA CYS A 159 10.69 -7.42 -0.06
C CYS A 159 9.42 -7.50 0.81
N MET A 160 8.96 -6.38 1.37
CA MET A 160 7.69 -6.35 2.12
C MET A 160 6.49 -6.72 1.23
N LYS A 161 6.42 -6.16 0.01
CA LYS A 161 5.37 -6.52 -0.95
C LYS A 161 5.39 -8.01 -1.29
N HIS A 162 6.58 -8.60 -1.47
CA HIS A 162 6.72 -10.04 -1.73
C HIS A 162 6.21 -10.87 -0.57
N ALA A 163 6.55 -10.49 0.67
CA ALA A 163 6.07 -11.14 1.87
C ALA A 163 4.52 -11.08 1.96
N ASP A 164 3.92 -9.93 1.66
CA ASP A 164 2.46 -9.77 1.63
C ASP A 164 1.79 -10.66 0.56
N ILE A 165 2.38 -10.77 -0.63
CA ILE A 165 1.91 -11.68 -1.69
C ILE A 165 1.98 -13.13 -1.21
N MET A 166 3.08 -13.54 -0.57
CA MET A 166 3.23 -14.90 -0.03
C MET A 166 2.21 -15.18 1.06
N MET A 167 1.92 -14.21 1.93
CA MET A 167 0.87 -14.34 2.95
C MET A 167 -0.51 -14.54 2.32
N LEU A 168 -0.83 -13.78 1.26
CA LEU A 168 -2.08 -13.96 0.53
C LEU A 168 -2.16 -15.37 -0.05
N LEU A 169 -1.11 -15.81 -0.76
CA LEU A 169 -1.05 -17.16 -1.34
C LEU A 169 -1.21 -18.26 -0.28
N MET A 170 -0.49 -18.17 0.84
CA MET A 170 -0.61 -19.13 1.94
C MET A 170 -2.03 -19.15 2.50
N SER A 171 -2.62 -17.98 2.77
CA SER A 171 -3.98 -17.88 3.30
C SER A 171 -5.00 -18.49 2.34
N THR A 172 -4.86 -18.26 1.03
CA THR A 172 -5.75 -18.83 0.02
C THR A 172 -5.60 -20.34 -0.09
N ILE A 173 -4.38 -20.88 -0.01
CA ILE A 173 -4.17 -22.35 -0.01
C ILE A 173 -4.74 -22.97 1.26
N GLU A 174 -4.54 -22.36 2.42
CA GLU A 174 -5.04 -22.83 3.71
C GLU A 174 -6.58 -22.79 3.78
N SER A 175 -7.23 -21.86 3.08
CA SER A 175 -8.69 -21.80 2.95
C SER A 175 -9.26 -22.74 1.89
N GLY A 176 -8.47 -23.69 1.36
CA GLY A 176 -8.93 -24.61 0.31
C GLY A 176 -9.09 -23.96 -1.07
N GLY A 177 -8.48 -22.80 -1.27
CA GLY A 177 -8.47 -22.08 -2.54
C GLY A 177 -9.61 -21.10 -2.76
N GLU A 178 -10.49 -20.93 -1.77
CA GLU A 178 -11.66 -20.05 -1.88
C GLU A 178 -11.24 -18.60 -2.07
N MET A 179 -11.54 -18.05 -3.26
CA MET A 179 -11.32 -16.65 -3.59
C MET A 179 -12.51 -16.08 -4.36
N LYS A 180 -13.18 -15.08 -3.76
CA LYS A 180 -14.14 -14.26 -4.50
C LYS A 180 -13.38 -13.27 -5.36
N ILE A 181 -13.63 -13.32 -6.67
CA ILE A 181 -13.02 -12.42 -7.64
C ILE A 181 -14.00 -11.28 -7.91
N ASP A 182 -13.58 -10.06 -7.61
CA ASP A 182 -14.30 -8.83 -7.94
C ASP A 182 -13.41 -8.03 -8.90
N LEU A 183 -13.76 -8.05 -10.19
CA LEU A 183 -13.00 -7.39 -11.24
C LEU A 183 -13.57 -5.99 -11.51
N PRO A 184 -12.70 -4.98 -11.76
CA PRO A 184 -13.16 -3.73 -12.34
C PRO A 184 -13.82 -3.98 -13.71
N ASP A 185 -14.73 -3.10 -14.11
CA ASP A 185 -15.36 -3.21 -15.43
C ASP A 185 -14.33 -3.09 -16.57
N MET A 186 -14.68 -3.68 -17.71
CA MET A 186 -13.77 -3.78 -18.86
C MET A 186 -13.40 -2.42 -19.44
N GLU A 187 -14.33 -1.45 -19.43
CA GLU A 187 -14.08 -0.11 -19.95
C GLU A 187 -13.03 0.62 -19.11
N LEU A 188 -13.12 0.50 -17.79
CA LEU A 188 -12.16 1.04 -16.84
C LEU A 188 -10.79 0.35 -16.99
N LEU A 189 -10.75 -0.97 -17.12
CA LEU A 189 -9.49 -1.71 -17.32
C LEU A 189 -8.78 -1.31 -18.62
N ASP A 190 -9.54 -1.20 -19.72
CA ASP A 190 -8.98 -0.78 -21.01
C ASP A 190 -8.52 0.69 -20.98
N LYS A 191 -9.25 1.56 -20.25
CA LYS A 191 -8.83 2.94 -20.01
C LYS A 191 -7.52 2.99 -19.23
N LEU A 192 -7.41 2.29 -18.10
CA LEU A 192 -6.19 2.25 -17.29
C LEU A 192 -5.00 1.71 -18.09
N LEU A 193 -5.20 0.67 -18.89
CA LEU A 193 -4.16 0.13 -19.77
C LEU A 193 -3.76 1.13 -20.86
N SER A 194 -4.70 1.90 -21.41
CA SER A 194 -4.41 2.94 -22.39
C SER A 194 -3.64 4.11 -21.78
N GLU A 195 -4.00 4.53 -20.57
CA GLU A 195 -3.28 5.57 -19.83
C GLU A 195 -1.84 5.13 -19.57
N GLU A 196 -1.63 3.92 -19.04
CA GLU A 196 -0.28 3.38 -18.78
C GLU A 196 0.61 3.33 -20.03
N LYS A 197 0.03 2.96 -21.19
CA LYS A 197 0.74 2.96 -22.49
C LYS A 197 1.08 4.37 -22.97
N SER A 198 0.21 5.33 -22.69
CA SER A 198 0.34 6.71 -23.13
C SER A 198 1.35 7.49 -22.26
N PHE A 199 1.55 7.09 -21.00
CA PHE A 199 2.53 7.67 -20.08
C PHE A 199 3.93 7.00 -20.12
N HIS A 200 4.18 6.09 -21.07
CA HIS A 200 5.49 5.42 -21.21
C HIS A 200 6.67 6.36 -21.41
N VAL A 201 7.60 6.37 -20.44
CA VAL A 201 9.03 6.81 -20.48
C VAL A 201 9.32 8.18 -21.13
N HIS A 202 8.30 8.87 -21.62
CA HIS A 202 8.40 10.11 -22.35
C HIS A 202 8.89 11.17 -21.36
N GLY A 203 10.04 11.74 -21.70
CA GLY A 203 10.75 12.65 -20.81
C GLY A 203 11.64 11.98 -19.78
N LEU A 204 11.46 10.71 -19.39
CA LEU A 204 12.38 10.06 -18.42
C LEU A 204 13.81 9.97 -18.97
N GLY A 205 13.96 9.67 -20.26
CA GLY A 205 15.27 9.65 -20.93
C GLY A 205 15.94 11.04 -20.95
N GLU A 206 15.17 12.11 -21.10
CA GLU A 206 15.66 13.49 -21.06
C GLU A 206 16.01 13.91 -19.64
N ILE A 207 15.14 13.59 -18.67
CA ILE A 207 15.40 13.78 -17.24
C ILE A 207 16.72 13.10 -16.86
N LYS A 208 16.94 11.84 -17.27
CA LYS A 208 18.21 11.13 -17.01
C LYS A 208 19.44 11.87 -17.54
N LYS A 209 19.35 12.48 -18.72
CA LYS A 209 20.45 13.25 -19.34
C LYS A 209 20.72 14.56 -18.61
N LEU A 210 19.69 15.19 -18.05
CA LEU A 210 19.79 16.46 -17.33
C LEU A 210 20.24 16.27 -15.87
N LEU A 211 20.14 15.07 -15.32
CA LEU A 211 20.53 14.80 -13.93
C LEU A 211 22.07 14.81 -13.77
N PRO A 212 22.59 15.52 -12.76
CA PRO A 212 24.03 15.74 -12.60
C PRO A 212 24.79 14.51 -12.07
N HIS A 213 24.10 13.48 -11.60
CA HIS A 213 24.73 12.34 -10.93
C HIS A 213 24.08 11.00 -11.26
N LYS A 214 24.90 9.98 -11.52
CA LYS A 214 24.47 8.62 -11.93
C LYS A 214 23.49 7.97 -10.95
N LEU A 215 23.66 8.19 -9.64
CA LEU A 215 22.72 7.68 -8.62
C LEU A 215 21.29 8.21 -8.79
N LEU A 216 21.13 9.46 -9.26
CA LEU A 216 19.81 10.01 -9.53
C LEU A 216 19.22 9.40 -10.80
N SER A 217 20.07 9.15 -11.81
CA SER A 217 19.65 8.42 -13.01
C SER A 217 19.18 7.00 -12.70
N LEU A 218 19.79 6.32 -11.72
CA LEU A 218 19.32 5.00 -11.24
C LEU A 218 17.91 5.07 -10.63
N LEU A 219 17.59 6.13 -9.88
CA LEU A 219 16.23 6.31 -9.35
C LEU A 219 15.20 6.48 -10.48
N VAL A 220 15.58 7.16 -11.57
CA VAL A 220 14.73 7.28 -12.75
C VAL A 220 14.58 5.95 -13.48
N ASP A 221 15.62 5.12 -13.51
CA ASP A 221 15.53 3.76 -14.05
C ASP A 221 14.54 2.90 -13.27
N CYS A 222 14.52 3.00 -11.94
CA CYS A 222 13.52 2.29 -11.13
C CYS A 222 12.09 2.71 -11.48
N ILE A 223 11.83 3.99 -11.75
CA ILE A 223 10.51 4.46 -12.23
C ILE A 223 10.18 3.77 -13.55
N ALA A 224 11.09 3.84 -14.54
CA ALA A 224 10.85 3.26 -15.86
C ALA A 224 10.59 1.73 -15.81
N ASP A 225 11.23 1.02 -14.89
CA ASP A 225 11.03 -0.42 -14.71
C ASP A 225 9.69 -0.74 -14.02
N ASP A 226 9.24 0.11 -13.09
CA ASP A 226 7.90 0.01 -12.49
C ASP A 226 6.78 0.25 -13.52
N GLU A 227 6.90 1.24 -14.41
CA GLU A 227 5.93 1.50 -15.48
C GLU A 227 5.77 0.29 -16.42
N LYS A 228 6.89 -0.33 -16.83
CA LYS A 228 6.86 -1.57 -17.64
C LYS A 228 6.19 -2.73 -16.89
N LYS A 229 6.37 -2.77 -15.57
CA LYS A 229 5.76 -3.79 -14.71
C LYS A 229 4.26 -3.58 -14.58
N HIS A 230 3.80 -2.35 -14.37
CA HIS A 230 2.38 -2.01 -14.31
C HIS A 230 1.66 -2.36 -15.61
N GLU A 231 2.23 -1.97 -16.75
CA GLU A 231 1.66 -2.28 -18.07
C GLU A 231 1.47 -3.80 -18.25
N ARG A 232 2.50 -4.59 -17.89
CA ARG A 232 2.41 -6.05 -17.93
C ARG A 232 1.30 -6.60 -17.02
N ILE A 233 1.19 -6.09 -15.78
CA ILE A 233 0.14 -6.51 -14.84
C ILE A 233 -1.25 -6.18 -15.40
N LEU A 234 -1.46 -4.97 -15.90
CA LEU A 234 -2.74 -4.54 -16.48
C LEU A 234 -3.10 -5.36 -17.73
N ARG A 235 -2.15 -5.66 -18.61
CA ARG A 235 -2.36 -6.54 -19.76
C ARG A 235 -2.82 -7.93 -19.35
N SER A 236 -2.15 -8.52 -18.35
CA SER A 236 -2.54 -9.82 -17.82
C SER A 236 -3.93 -9.79 -17.19
N LEU A 237 -4.28 -8.73 -16.46
CA LEU A 237 -5.59 -8.58 -15.83
C LEU A 237 -6.71 -8.39 -16.86
N VAL A 238 -6.49 -7.55 -17.88
CA VAL A 238 -7.42 -7.38 -19.02
C VAL A 238 -7.64 -8.71 -19.75
N SER A 239 -6.56 -9.45 -20.02
CA SER A 239 -6.66 -10.76 -20.66
C SER A 239 -7.47 -11.75 -19.81
N TYR A 240 -7.24 -11.76 -18.50
CA TYR A 240 -7.97 -12.61 -17.57
C TYR A 240 -9.47 -12.25 -17.51
N ALA A 241 -9.77 -10.96 -17.42
CA ALA A 241 -11.14 -10.44 -17.35
C ALA A 241 -11.96 -10.77 -18.60
N ARG A 242 -11.34 -10.72 -19.79
CA ARG A 242 -11.99 -11.09 -21.06
C ARG A 242 -12.33 -12.58 -21.12
N VAL A 243 -11.40 -13.44 -20.71
CA VAL A 243 -11.62 -14.90 -20.72
C VAL A 243 -12.62 -15.34 -19.65
N SER A 244 -12.66 -14.64 -18.51
CA SER A 244 -13.54 -15.00 -17.38
C SER A 244 -14.94 -14.39 -17.48
N GLY A 245 -15.18 -13.50 -18.45
CA GLY A 245 -16.48 -12.88 -18.72
C GLY A 245 -17.25 -13.49 -19.91
N GLU A 246 -16.64 -14.43 -20.63
CA GLU A 246 -17.29 -15.32 -21.62
C GLU A 246 -17.79 -16.61 -20.94
#